data_AF-A0A409W5P2-F1
#
_entry.id   AF-A0A409W5P2-F1
#
_cell.length_a   1.000
_cell.length_b   1.000
_cell.length_c   1.000
_cell.angle_alpha   90.00
_cell.angle_beta   90.00
_cell.angle_gamma   90.00
#
_symmetry.space_group_name_H-M   'P 1'
#
loop_
_entity.id
_entity.type
_entity.pdbx_description
1 polymer ?
#
loop_
_entity_poly.entity_id
_entity_poly.type
_entity_poly.pdbx_seq_one_letter_code
_entity_poly.pdbx_strand_id
1 'polypeptide(L)'
;MTLSSPPPCVSEVLEGQLFLGNLPCALDAELRRRLSITHILSVCPDFPSSGPNHMNVPVEDSEYENLLMHLPLACNFIKGALSNGGRILVHCVMGISRSATVVAAYLMQSRNMTAHEALNFVKKVRPQAHPNYGFVKQLDVFRKCDFQPDVAHPAYRSWKRRYQQDVTYYLNHAADTVSIIEDKLLLTNDFPSDVQQAQWYLLDLRITHLVSISPTEICSTSSVVQHRHFNVDSHTPEALLEVLPAIAACVHDAIESGGLVLVHSLMESRACTAVCAYLMGSKNKSPEEAFSAVMDALPLFNPTKSFMETLESFRSQACGPSAGRLVGKDRLLPQGKSSGSGSVSKPVLADQSKIERSRPLSGLSSY
;
A
#
# COMPACT_ATOMS: atom_id res chain seq x y z
N MET A 1 -11.99 19.29 -1.33
CA MET A 1 -10.88 18.56 -1.97
C MET A 1 -9.77 19.55 -2.25
N THR A 2 -8.78 19.66 -1.37
CA THR A 2 -7.60 20.48 -1.62
C THR A 2 -6.72 19.75 -2.62
N LEU A 3 -6.49 20.34 -3.80
CA LEU A 3 -5.49 19.88 -4.76
C LEU A 3 -4.14 19.84 -4.02
N SER A 4 -3.68 18.64 -3.67
CA SER A 4 -2.38 18.48 -3.03
C SER A 4 -1.33 19.02 -3.99
N SER A 5 -0.46 19.90 -3.50
CA SER A 5 0.72 20.35 -4.25
C SER A 5 1.46 19.13 -4.81
N PRO A 6 1.97 19.19 -6.05
CA PRO A 6 2.72 18.09 -6.62
C PRO A 6 3.86 17.69 -5.66
N PRO A 7 4.12 16.39 -5.49
CA PRO A 7 5.12 15.93 -4.55
C PRO A 7 6.48 16.58 -4.84
N PRO A 8 7.26 16.91 -3.80
CA PRO A 8 8.51 17.59 -3.98
C PRO A 8 9.46 16.74 -4.82
N CYS A 9 10.11 17.43 -5.75
CA CYS A 9 10.99 16.80 -6.72
C CYS A 9 12.21 16.15 -6.00
N VAL A 10 12.68 16.79 -4.93
CA VAL A 10 13.77 16.33 -4.05
C VAL A 10 13.33 16.41 -2.57
N SER A 11 13.77 15.45 -1.77
CA SER A 11 13.55 15.38 -0.32
C SER A 11 14.90 15.36 0.39
N GLU A 12 15.02 16.10 1.47
CA GLU A 12 16.18 16.05 2.35
C GLU A 12 16.02 14.87 3.33
N VAL A 13 16.97 13.94 3.29
CA VAL A 13 16.96 12.73 4.11
C VAL A 13 17.80 12.93 5.36
N LEU A 14 19.01 13.50 5.21
CA LEU A 14 19.85 13.96 6.30
C LEU A 14 20.07 15.46 6.15
N GLU A 15 19.78 16.19 7.22
CA GLU A 15 19.84 17.65 7.27
C GLU A 15 21.16 18.20 6.72
N GLY A 16 21.05 19.05 5.70
CA GLY A 16 22.12 19.74 4.99
C GLY A 16 23.04 18.84 4.17
N GLN A 17 22.79 17.53 4.07
CA GLN A 17 23.84 16.56 3.70
C GLN A 17 23.43 15.55 2.62
N LEU A 18 22.31 14.82 2.83
CA LEU A 18 21.87 13.75 1.94
C LEU A 18 20.49 14.04 1.38
N PHE A 19 20.39 14.11 0.06
CA PHE A 19 19.17 14.41 -0.67
C PHE A 19 18.75 13.22 -1.53
N LEU A 20 17.44 12.96 -1.60
CA LEU A 20 16.83 11.92 -2.44
C LEU A 20 15.89 12.59 -3.45
N GLY A 21 16.14 12.40 -4.74
CA GLY A 21 15.37 13.05 -5.79
C GLY A 21 15.07 12.17 -7.00
N ASN A 22 14.52 12.81 -8.03
CA ASN A 22 14.24 12.23 -9.33
C ASN A 22 15.17 12.81 -10.42
N LEU A 23 15.10 12.27 -11.64
CA LEU A 23 15.98 12.67 -12.75
C LEU A 23 15.84 14.15 -13.13
N PRO A 24 14.63 14.74 -13.27
CA PRO A 24 14.47 16.17 -13.49
C PRO A 24 15.24 17.06 -12.49
N CYS A 25 15.15 16.76 -11.19
CA CYS A 25 15.90 17.52 -10.17
C CYS A 25 17.40 17.32 -10.27
N ALA A 26 17.83 16.10 -10.62
CA ALA A 26 19.24 15.82 -10.82
C ALA A 26 19.82 16.56 -12.01
N LEU A 27 19.02 16.86 -13.04
CA LEU A 27 19.39 17.67 -14.19
C LEU A 27 19.31 19.18 -13.95
N ASP A 28 18.52 19.65 -12.97
CA ASP A 28 18.38 21.07 -12.63
C ASP A 28 19.64 21.67 -11.97
N ALA A 29 20.39 22.46 -12.73
CA ALA A 29 21.60 23.13 -12.26
C ALA A 29 21.36 24.22 -11.20
N GLU A 30 20.22 24.92 -11.25
CA GLU A 30 19.86 25.94 -10.25
C GLU A 30 19.58 25.27 -8.91
N LEU A 31 18.78 24.20 -8.92
CA LEU A 31 18.49 23.42 -7.72
C LEU A 31 19.78 22.88 -7.09
N ARG A 32 20.66 22.28 -7.90
CA ARG A 32 21.96 21.76 -7.40
C ARG A 32 22.79 22.88 -6.78
N ARG A 33 22.84 24.06 -7.38
CA ARG A 33 23.56 25.23 -6.81
C ARG A 33 22.92 25.71 -5.52
N ARG A 34 21.59 25.84 -5.46
CA ARG A 34 20.85 26.29 -4.28
C ARG A 34 21.01 25.36 -3.08
N LEU A 35 21.06 24.05 -3.33
CA LEU A 35 21.30 23.04 -2.29
C LEU A 35 22.79 22.80 -2.01
N SER A 36 23.68 23.44 -2.77
CA SER A 36 25.13 23.22 -2.77
C SER A 36 25.52 21.76 -2.95
N ILE A 37 24.86 21.06 -3.88
CA ILE A 37 25.16 19.66 -4.22
C ILE A 37 26.58 19.57 -4.79
N THR A 38 27.40 18.76 -4.14
CA THR A 38 28.80 18.53 -4.51
C THR A 38 29.01 17.18 -5.20
N HIS A 39 28.15 16.20 -4.91
CA HIS A 39 28.22 14.84 -5.42
C HIS A 39 26.86 14.38 -5.92
N ILE A 40 26.85 13.54 -6.96
CA ILE A 40 25.64 12.93 -7.52
C ILE A 40 25.82 11.41 -7.56
N LEU A 41 24.82 10.68 -7.13
CA LEU A 41 24.73 9.23 -7.31
C LEU A 41 23.48 8.91 -8.14
N SER A 42 23.71 8.57 -9.40
CA SER A 42 22.67 8.14 -10.34
C SER A 42 22.43 6.64 -10.16
N VAL A 43 21.17 6.24 -10.02
CA VAL A 43 20.75 4.83 -9.91
C VAL A 43 19.75 4.53 -11.02
N CYS A 44 20.20 4.69 -12.27
CA CYS A 44 19.45 4.41 -13.50
C CYS A 44 20.40 4.32 -14.70
N PRO A 45 20.03 3.62 -15.79
CA PRO A 45 20.87 3.52 -16.99
C PRO A 45 21.04 4.87 -17.70
N ASP A 46 20.05 5.76 -17.57
CA ASP A 46 19.86 6.94 -18.40
C ASP A 46 20.79 8.14 -18.10
N PHE A 47 21.82 7.96 -17.26
CA PHE A 47 22.68 9.06 -16.86
C PHE A 47 24.18 8.69 -16.94
N PRO A 48 24.92 9.17 -17.95
CA PRO A 48 26.37 8.97 -18.04
C PRO A 48 27.10 9.77 -16.95
N SER A 49 28.09 9.14 -16.28
CA SER A 49 28.94 9.83 -15.29
C SER A 49 29.61 11.06 -15.91
N SER A 50 29.60 12.17 -15.17
CA SER A 50 30.06 13.48 -15.62
C SER A 50 31.33 13.96 -14.90
N GLY A 51 32.03 13.07 -14.20
CA GLY A 51 33.27 13.39 -13.50
C GLY A 51 33.47 12.65 -12.17
N PRO A 52 34.51 13.00 -11.39
CA PRO A 52 34.92 12.25 -10.20
C PRO A 52 33.92 12.31 -9.04
N ASN A 53 33.10 13.36 -8.95
CA ASN A 53 32.06 13.49 -7.93
C ASN A 53 30.71 12.91 -8.37
N HIS A 54 30.72 12.06 -9.40
CA HIS A 54 29.51 11.45 -9.92
C HIS A 54 29.70 9.95 -10.14
N MET A 55 28.96 9.16 -9.36
CA MET A 55 28.86 7.72 -9.53
C MET A 55 27.55 7.35 -10.22
N ASN A 56 27.61 6.40 -11.16
CA ASN A 56 26.43 5.81 -11.78
C ASN A 56 26.32 4.32 -11.44
N VAL A 57 25.11 3.88 -11.08
CA VAL A 57 24.70 2.49 -10.88
C VAL A 57 23.62 2.19 -11.93
N PRO A 58 23.99 1.63 -13.09
CA PRO A 58 23.10 1.49 -14.24
C PRO A 58 22.17 0.28 -14.10
N VAL A 59 21.17 0.39 -13.24
CA VAL A 59 20.20 -0.67 -12.96
C VAL A 59 18.79 -0.29 -13.41
N GLU A 60 18.06 -1.27 -13.96
CA GLU A 60 16.65 -1.13 -14.28
C GLU A 60 15.77 -1.15 -13.02
N ASP A 61 14.58 -0.55 -13.09
CA ASP A 61 13.61 -0.62 -12.00
C ASP A 61 12.77 -1.90 -12.11
N SER A 62 13.41 -3.04 -11.96
CA SER A 62 12.77 -4.34 -12.06
C SER A 62 12.94 -5.13 -10.77
N GLU A 63 11.90 -5.88 -10.40
CA GLU A 63 11.91 -6.82 -9.29
C GLU A 63 12.90 -7.96 -9.50
N TYR A 64 13.48 -8.14 -10.69
CA TYR A 64 14.48 -9.15 -11.03
C TYR A 64 15.92 -8.61 -11.10
N GLU A 65 16.11 -7.30 -10.97
CA GLU A 65 17.41 -6.64 -11.11
C GLU A 65 18.29 -6.82 -9.87
N ASN A 66 19.61 -7.02 -10.05
CA ASN A 66 20.53 -7.33 -8.96
C ASN A 66 21.23 -6.09 -8.39
N LEU A 67 20.47 -5.20 -7.75
CA LEU A 67 21.00 -4.01 -7.10
C LEU A 67 21.91 -4.33 -5.89
N LEU A 68 21.73 -5.48 -5.23
CA LEU A 68 22.44 -5.92 -4.04
C LEU A 68 23.97 -5.82 -4.18
N MET A 69 24.51 -6.25 -5.32
CA MET A 69 25.96 -6.24 -5.57
C MET A 69 26.54 -4.83 -5.71
N HIS A 70 25.71 -3.82 -5.99
CA HIS A 70 26.13 -2.42 -6.12
C HIS A 70 26.05 -1.65 -4.81
N LEU A 71 25.27 -2.13 -3.83
CA LEU A 71 25.02 -1.44 -2.57
C LEU A 71 26.30 -1.07 -1.80
N PRO A 72 27.33 -1.95 -1.66
CA PRO A 72 28.56 -1.58 -0.94
C PRO A 72 29.26 -0.37 -1.53
N LEU A 73 29.44 -0.34 -2.85
CA LEU A 73 30.10 0.75 -3.55
C LEU A 73 29.29 2.05 -3.44
N ALA A 74 27.97 1.96 -3.63
CA ALA A 74 27.06 3.10 -3.49
C ALA A 74 27.08 3.69 -2.07
N CYS A 75 26.99 2.85 -1.04
CA CYS A 75 27.04 3.28 0.35
C CYS A 75 28.40 3.91 0.71
N ASN A 76 29.51 3.34 0.23
CA ASN A 76 30.84 3.90 0.41
C ASN A 76 31.00 5.26 -0.27
N PHE A 77 30.43 5.44 -1.46
CA PHE A 77 30.42 6.72 -2.16
C PHE A 77 29.64 7.79 -1.39
N ILE A 78 28.46 7.46 -0.87
CA ILE A 78 27.67 8.34 0.01
C ILE A 78 28.48 8.69 1.26
N LYS A 79 29.03 7.69 1.96
CA LYS A 79 29.84 7.89 3.16
C LYS A 79 31.03 8.82 2.92
N GLY A 80 31.77 8.61 1.83
CA GLY A 80 32.93 9.41 1.45
C GLY A 80 32.58 10.86 1.14
N ALA A 81 31.49 11.10 0.40
CA ALA A 81 30.99 12.44 0.14
C ALA A 81 30.68 13.19 1.44
N LEU A 82 29.98 12.53 2.37
CA LEU A 82 29.57 13.11 3.64
C LEU A 82 30.75 13.34 4.60
N SER A 83 31.71 12.40 4.69
CA SER A 83 32.88 12.54 5.56
C SER A 83 33.79 13.70 5.14
N ASN A 84 33.77 14.07 3.86
CA ASN A 84 34.55 15.18 3.32
C ASN A 84 33.80 16.53 3.38
N GLY A 85 32.69 16.61 4.14
CA GLY A 85 31.87 17.82 4.25
C GLY A 85 31.05 18.13 2.99
N GLY A 86 30.97 17.19 2.06
CA GLY A 86 30.17 17.31 0.84
C GLY A 86 28.68 17.10 1.10
N ARG A 87 27.89 17.53 0.12
CA ARG A 87 26.44 17.29 0.01
C ARG A 87 26.17 16.44 -1.20
N ILE A 88 25.36 15.39 -1.04
CA ILE A 88 25.14 14.39 -2.08
C ILE A 88 23.65 14.27 -2.43
N LEU A 89 23.37 14.24 -3.73
CA LEU A 89 22.07 13.91 -4.29
C LEU A 89 22.08 12.48 -4.82
N VAL A 90 21.23 11.62 -4.27
CA VAL A 90 20.97 10.28 -4.79
C VAL A 90 19.65 10.31 -5.57
N HIS A 91 19.64 9.86 -6.81
CA HIS A 91 18.43 9.88 -7.63
C HIS A 91 18.33 8.66 -8.55
N CYS A 92 17.11 8.39 -8.99
CA CYS A 92 16.81 7.55 -10.15
C CYS A 92 15.80 8.31 -11.02
N VAL A 93 15.18 7.66 -12.01
CA VAL A 93 14.23 8.34 -12.91
C VAL A 93 13.10 9.02 -12.14
N MET A 94 12.39 8.27 -11.28
CA MET A 94 11.22 8.77 -10.52
C MET A 94 11.53 9.15 -9.07
N GLY A 95 12.68 8.72 -8.55
CA GLY A 95 13.01 8.89 -7.13
C GLY A 95 12.08 8.12 -6.20
N ILE A 96 11.50 7.00 -6.66
CA ILE A 96 10.51 6.20 -5.92
C ILE A 96 11.13 4.91 -5.39
N SER A 97 11.80 4.14 -6.27
CA SER A 97 12.25 2.77 -5.97
C SER A 97 13.78 2.67 -5.87
N ARG A 98 14.51 2.53 -6.99
CA ARG A 98 15.98 2.35 -7.04
C ARG A 98 16.79 3.23 -6.09
N SER A 99 16.63 4.55 -6.19
CA SER A 99 17.39 5.50 -5.36
C SER A 99 16.96 5.47 -3.90
N ALA A 100 15.67 5.21 -3.62
CA ALA A 100 15.18 5.03 -2.25
C ALA A 100 15.78 3.77 -1.62
N THR A 101 15.93 2.68 -2.37
CA THR A 101 16.62 1.45 -1.92
C THR A 101 18.07 1.73 -1.56
N VAL A 102 18.81 2.47 -2.40
CA VAL A 102 20.21 2.81 -2.12
C VAL A 102 20.34 3.69 -0.86
N VAL A 103 19.47 4.69 -0.71
CA VAL A 103 19.44 5.53 0.50
C VAL A 103 19.10 4.69 1.74
N ALA A 104 18.12 3.78 1.64
CA ALA A 104 17.76 2.88 2.73
C ALA A 104 18.94 1.97 3.11
N ALA A 105 19.64 1.38 2.13
CA ALA A 105 20.83 0.57 2.35
C ALA A 105 21.94 1.34 3.08
N TYR A 106 22.15 2.61 2.72
CA TYR A 106 23.10 3.49 3.42
C TYR A 106 22.68 3.75 4.87
N LEU A 107 21.39 4.02 5.12
CA LEU A 107 20.86 4.20 6.49
C LEU A 107 20.99 2.92 7.32
N MET A 108 20.73 1.75 6.74
CA MET A 108 20.93 0.46 7.39
C MET A 108 22.39 0.28 7.83
N GLN A 109 23.34 0.51 6.92
CA GLN A 109 24.76 0.34 7.22
C GLN A 109 25.30 1.39 8.22
N SER A 110 24.90 2.66 8.07
CA SER A 110 25.43 3.77 8.87
C SER A 110 24.78 3.92 10.26
N ARG A 111 23.53 3.44 10.42
CA ARG A 111 22.74 3.60 11.66
C ARG A 111 22.27 2.26 12.25
N ASN A 112 22.75 1.14 11.73
CA ASN A 112 22.38 -0.22 12.15
C ASN A 112 20.86 -0.51 12.08
N MET A 113 20.15 0.17 11.18
CA MET A 113 18.69 0.00 10.99
C MET A 113 18.37 -1.30 10.27
N THR A 114 17.22 -1.89 10.59
CA THR A 114 16.59 -2.94 9.77
C THR A 114 16.09 -2.33 8.45
N ALA A 115 15.79 -3.19 7.45
CA ALA A 115 15.22 -2.73 6.19
C ALA A 115 13.90 -1.96 6.41
N HIS A 116 13.04 -2.48 7.28
CA HIS A 116 11.76 -1.84 7.63
C HIS A 116 11.96 -0.45 8.27
N GLU A 117 12.86 -0.33 9.25
CA GLU A 117 13.15 0.96 9.89
C GLU A 117 13.73 1.99 8.90
N ALA A 118 14.67 1.58 8.06
CA ALA A 118 15.29 2.46 7.08
C ALA A 118 14.29 2.93 6.01
N LEU A 119 13.45 2.02 5.49
CA LEU A 119 12.40 2.37 4.53
C LEU A 119 11.35 3.30 5.15
N ASN A 120 10.94 3.05 6.39
CA ASN A 120 10.03 3.96 7.10
C ASN A 120 10.65 5.33 7.35
N PHE A 121 11.97 5.39 7.64
CA PHE A 121 12.68 6.66 7.77
C PHE A 121 12.63 7.46 6.46
N VAL A 122 12.94 6.82 5.33
CA VAL A 122 12.86 7.45 4.00
C VAL A 122 11.43 7.89 3.68
N LYS A 123 10.43 7.04 3.97
CA LYS A 123 9.02 7.31 3.68
C LYS A 123 8.45 8.51 4.47
N LYS A 124 8.96 8.78 5.67
CA LYS A 124 8.57 9.97 6.45
C LYS A 124 8.94 11.29 5.77
N VAL A 125 10.11 11.35 5.12
CA VAL A 125 10.59 12.55 4.41
C VAL A 125 10.22 12.57 2.93
N ARG A 126 9.90 11.40 2.36
CA ARG A 126 9.47 11.21 0.98
C ARG A 126 8.31 10.21 0.92
N PRO A 127 7.06 10.65 1.12
CA PRO A 127 5.89 9.75 1.20
C PRO A 127 5.69 8.83 -0.01
N GLN A 128 6.12 9.26 -1.20
CA GLN A 128 6.05 8.44 -2.42
C GLN A 128 7.17 7.39 -2.54
N ALA A 129 8.11 7.30 -1.60
CA ALA A 129 9.15 6.28 -1.64
C ALA A 129 8.52 4.90 -1.48
N HIS A 130 8.76 4.06 -2.49
CA HIS A 130 8.15 2.73 -2.59
C HIS A 130 9.04 1.83 -3.47
N PRO A 131 10.14 1.30 -2.90
CA PRO A 131 10.95 0.28 -3.57
C PRO A 131 10.13 -0.91 -4.02
N ASN A 132 10.45 -1.43 -5.21
CA ASN A 132 9.84 -2.67 -5.67
C ASN A 132 10.19 -3.83 -4.73
N TYR A 133 9.35 -4.87 -4.74
CA TYR A 133 9.46 -6.01 -3.84
C TYR A 133 10.82 -6.71 -3.92
N GLY A 134 11.37 -6.86 -5.13
CA GLY A 134 12.68 -7.48 -5.35
C GLY A 134 13.81 -6.73 -4.66
N PHE A 135 13.79 -5.40 -4.68
CA PHE A 135 14.76 -4.55 -3.99
C PHE A 135 14.60 -4.55 -2.48
N VAL A 136 13.38 -4.58 -1.96
CA VAL A 136 13.14 -4.74 -0.52
C VAL A 136 13.79 -6.03 -0.01
N LYS A 137 13.59 -7.16 -0.72
CA LYS A 137 14.21 -8.44 -0.35
C LYS A 137 15.74 -8.39 -0.37
N GLN A 138 16.31 -7.62 -1.29
CA GLN A 138 17.75 -7.42 -1.35
C GLN A 138 18.29 -6.66 -0.13
N LEU A 139 17.54 -5.74 0.48
CA LEU A 139 17.96 -5.05 1.71
C LEU A 139 18.13 -6.02 2.89
N ASP A 140 17.22 -6.98 3.05
CA ASP A 140 17.35 -8.00 4.10
C ASP A 140 18.58 -8.89 3.90
N VAL A 141 18.85 -9.24 2.65
CA VAL A 141 20.05 -10.03 2.28
C VAL A 141 21.31 -9.20 2.48
N PHE A 142 21.26 -7.89 2.18
CA PHE A 142 22.36 -6.97 2.41
C PHE A 142 22.81 -6.96 3.88
N ARG A 143 21.85 -6.89 4.81
CA ARG A 143 22.12 -7.01 6.25
C ARG A 143 22.66 -8.39 6.62
N LYS A 144 22.10 -9.47 6.07
CA LYS A 144 22.56 -10.86 6.32
C LYS A 144 23.96 -11.15 5.78
N CYS A 145 24.45 -10.35 4.84
CA CYS A 145 25.82 -10.41 4.32
C CYS A 145 26.75 -9.42 5.03
N ASP A 146 26.37 -8.91 6.22
CA ASP A 146 27.12 -7.89 6.97
C ASP A 146 27.50 -6.67 6.11
N PHE A 147 26.57 -6.29 5.21
CA PHE A 147 26.73 -5.20 4.25
C PHE A 147 27.86 -5.38 3.22
N GLN A 148 28.36 -6.61 3.05
CA GLN A 148 29.38 -7.02 2.08
C GLN A 148 28.93 -8.28 1.31
N PRO A 149 27.88 -8.18 0.46
CA PRO A 149 27.44 -9.30 -0.35
C PRO A 149 28.55 -9.75 -1.30
N ASP A 150 28.76 -11.06 -1.31
CA ASP A 150 29.68 -11.75 -2.20
C ASP A 150 28.98 -12.97 -2.82
N VAL A 151 29.39 -13.36 -4.02
CA VAL A 151 28.79 -14.49 -4.74
C VAL A 151 28.96 -15.82 -4.02
N ALA A 152 29.98 -15.97 -3.18
CA ALA A 152 30.20 -17.14 -2.33
C ALA A 152 29.45 -17.06 -0.99
N HIS A 153 28.97 -15.87 -0.58
CA HIS A 153 28.31 -15.68 0.71
C HIS A 153 27.05 -16.56 0.83
N PRO A 154 26.87 -17.35 1.92
CA PRO A 154 25.75 -18.26 2.04
C PRO A 154 24.36 -17.60 1.92
N ALA A 155 24.20 -16.42 2.51
CA ALA A 155 22.94 -15.67 2.42
C ALA A 155 22.65 -15.20 0.98
N TYR A 156 23.67 -14.70 0.26
CA TYR A 156 23.55 -14.30 -1.15
C TYR A 156 23.17 -15.50 -2.02
N ARG A 157 23.88 -16.63 -1.90
CA ARG A 157 23.60 -17.84 -2.67
C ARG A 157 22.20 -18.38 -2.42
N SER A 158 21.73 -18.31 -1.17
CA SER A 158 20.41 -18.80 -0.79
C SER A 158 19.29 -17.88 -1.27
N TRP A 159 19.54 -16.57 -1.31
CA TRP A 159 18.66 -15.61 -1.97
C TRP A 159 18.66 -15.86 -3.47
N LYS A 160 19.81 -15.86 -4.15
CA LYS A 160 19.90 -15.97 -5.61
C LYS A 160 19.23 -17.25 -6.15
N ARG A 161 19.28 -18.36 -5.40
CA ARG A 161 18.60 -19.62 -5.74
C ARG A 161 17.06 -19.54 -5.69
N ARG A 162 16.49 -18.75 -4.78
CA ARG A 162 15.03 -18.66 -4.56
C ARG A 162 14.42 -17.40 -5.18
N TYR A 163 15.24 -16.38 -5.43
CA TYR A 163 14.80 -15.04 -5.76
C TYR A 163 13.81 -14.97 -6.91
N GLN A 164 14.10 -15.63 -8.04
CA GLN A 164 13.17 -15.63 -9.18
C GLN A 164 11.84 -16.29 -8.82
N GLN A 165 11.85 -17.36 -8.01
CA GLN A 165 10.63 -18.03 -7.58
C GLN A 165 9.83 -17.15 -6.62
N ASP A 166 10.46 -16.58 -5.61
CA ASP A 166 9.82 -15.68 -4.64
C ASP A 166 9.18 -14.47 -5.33
N VAL A 167 9.91 -13.83 -6.26
CA VAL A 167 9.40 -12.66 -7.00
C VAL A 167 8.25 -13.05 -7.92
N THR A 168 8.40 -14.11 -8.72
CA THR A 168 7.33 -14.55 -9.63
C THR A 168 6.07 -14.95 -8.85
N TYR A 169 6.23 -15.65 -7.74
CA TYR A 169 5.10 -16.00 -6.88
C TYR A 169 4.39 -14.75 -6.37
N TYR A 170 5.12 -13.78 -5.81
CA TYR A 170 4.55 -12.49 -5.38
C TYR A 170 3.78 -11.76 -6.49
N LEU A 171 4.37 -11.67 -7.69
CA LEU A 171 3.75 -10.99 -8.83
C LEU A 171 2.47 -11.71 -9.30
N ASN A 172 2.44 -13.03 -9.23
CA ASN A 172 1.22 -13.80 -9.53
C ASN A 172 0.10 -13.46 -8.53
N HIS A 173 0.41 -13.37 -7.23
CA HIS A 173 -0.59 -12.99 -6.21
C HIS A 173 -1.20 -11.61 -6.52
N ALA A 174 -0.33 -10.64 -6.82
CA ALA A 174 -0.76 -9.29 -7.16
C ALA A 174 -1.63 -9.26 -8.42
N ALA A 175 -1.27 -10.03 -9.45
CA ALA A 175 -2.02 -10.12 -10.70
C ALA A 175 -3.37 -10.83 -10.54
N ASP A 176 -3.47 -11.86 -9.70
CA ASP A 176 -4.69 -12.64 -9.45
C ASP A 176 -5.65 -11.93 -8.46
N THR A 177 -5.26 -10.75 -7.97
CA THR A 177 -6.12 -9.91 -7.13
C THR A 177 -7.08 -9.11 -7.97
N VAL A 178 -8.37 -9.32 -7.77
CA VAL A 178 -9.41 -8.75 -8.62
C VAL A 178 -10.16 -7.64 -7.90
N SER A 179 -10.37 -6.50 -8.57
CA SER A 179 -11.24 -5.44 -8.08
C SER A 179 -12.69 -5.70 -8.47
N ILE A 180 -13.56 -5.83 -7.47
CA ILE A 180 -15.01 -5.97 -7.66
C ILE A 180 -15.69 -4.60 -7.69
N ILE A 181 -15.24 -3.72 -6.78
CA ILE A 181 -15.61 -2.30 -6.78
C ILE A 181 -14.30 -1.53 -6.80
N GLU A 182 -14.10 -0.78 -7.87
CA GLU A 182 -12.91 0.04 -8.10
C GLU A 182 -12.58 0.87 -6.85
N ASP A 183 -11.31 0.81 -6.43
CA ASP A 183 -10.76 1.49 -5.25
C ASP A 183 -11.48 1.25 -3.91
N LYS A 184 -12.29 0.18 -3.78
CA LYS A 184 -13.03 -0.10 -2.54
C LYS A 184 -13.05 -1.57 -2.11
N LEU A 185 -13.28 -2.49 -3.04
CA LEU A 185 -13.47 -3.89 -2.72
C LEU A 185 -12.69 -4.76 -3.70
N LEU A 186 -11.70 -5.47 -3.17
CA LEU A 186 -10.91 -6.47 -3.87
C LEU A 186 -11.20 -7.87 -3.34
N LEU A 187 -10.92 -8.86 -4.18
CA LEU A 187 -11.04 -10.27 -3.89
C LEU A 187 -9.77 -11.00 -4.37
N THR A 188 -9.29 -11.96 -3.59
CA THR A 188 -8.21 -12.88 -4.00
C THR A 188 -8.44 -14.28 -3.46
N ASN A 189 -8.11 -15.30 -4.26
CA ASN A 189 -8.01 -16.69 -3.82
C ASN A 189 -6.56 -17.14 -3.55
N ASP A 190 -5.58 -16.39 -4.01
CA ASP A 190 -4.15 -16.66 -3.81
C ASP A 190 -3.55 -15.54 -2.95
N PHE A 191 -3.49 -15.77 -1.63
CA PHE A 191 -2.91 -14.83 -0.66
C PHE A 191 -1.57 -15.37 -0.17
N PRO A 192 -0.53 -14.52 -0.02
CA PRO A 192 0.80 -15.02 0.29
C PRO A 192 0.85 -15.74 1.65
N SER A 193 1.44 -16.93 1.67
CA SER A 193 1.63 -17.72 2.90
C SER A 193 2.79 -17.21 3.78
N ASP A 194 3.80 -16.57 3.18
CA ASP A 194 4.88 -15.92 3.92
C ASP A 194 4.40 -14.60 4.51
N VAL A 195 4.53 -14.45 5.83
CA VAL A 195 4.02 -13.29 6.58
C VAL A 195 4.59 -11.95 6.08
N GLN A 196 5.85 -11.93 5.65
CA GLN A 196 6.46 -10.71 5.11
C GLN A 196 5.91 -10.40 3.72
N GLN A 197 5.77 -11.39 2.84
CA GLN A 197 5.09 -11.23 1.54
C GLN A 197 3.67 -10.74 1.70
N ALA A 198 2.89 -11.34 2.61
CA ALA A 198 1.53 -10.93 2.91
C ALA A 198 1.48 -9.45 3.33
N GLN A 199 2.40 -9.03 4.21
CA GLN A 199 2.48 -7.64 4.64
C GLN A 199 2.81 -6.68 3.48
N TRP A 200 3.77 -7.02 2.62
CA TRP A 200 4.10 -6.21 1.45
C TRP A 200 2.96 -6.13 0.44
N TYR A 201 2.34 -7.26 0.16
CA TYR A 201 1.20 -7.38 -0.74
C TYR A 201 0.04 -6.47 -0.29
N LEU A 202 -0.30 -6.48 1.01
CA LEU A 202 -1.31 -5.58 1.57
C LEU A 202 -0.91 -4.10 1.47
N LEU A 203 0.36 -3.75 1.73
CA LEU A 203 0.85 -2.36 1.67
C LEU A 203 0.91 -1.82 0.24
N ASP A 204 1.35 -2.63 -0.71
CA ASP A 204 1.49 -2.26 -2.13
C ASP A 204 0.11 -2.00 -2.75
N LEU A 205 -0.86 -2.86 -2.43
CA LEU A 205 -2.26 -2.68 -2.80
C LEU A 205 -2.99 -1.64 -1.94
N ARG A 206 -2.33 -1.09 -0.91
CA ARG A 206 -2.88 -0.12 0.04
C ARG A 206 -4.15 -0.59 0.75
N ILE A 207 -4.25 -1.91 0.97
CA ILE A 207 -5.35 -2.51 1.72
C ILE A 207 -5.34 -1.94 3.14
N THR A 208 -6.50 -1.51 3.61
CA THR A 208 -6.67 -1.06 5.00
C THR A 208 -7.45 -2.07 5.84
N HIS A 209 -8.26 -2.91 5.21
CA HIS A 209 -9.03 -3.96 5.88
C HIS A 209 -8.89 -5.29 5.14
N LEU A 210 -8.46 -6.33 5.86
CA LEU A 210 -8.41 -7.70 5.37
C LEU A 210 -9.55 -8.50 6.01
N VAL A 211 -10.39 -9.10 5.20
CA VAL A 211 -11.43 -10.04 5.64
C VAL A 211 -11.07 -11.42 5.11
N SER A 212 -10.65 -12.34 5.99
CA SER A 212 -10.26 -13.69 5.56
C SER A 212 -11.26 -14.75 6.03
N ILE A 213 -11.60 -15.67 5.13
CA ILE A 213 -12.47 -16.82 5.39
C ILE A 213 -11.64 -18.10 5.54
N SER A 214 -10.49 -18.15 4.86
CA SER A 214 -9.51 -19.22 5.00
C SER A 214 -8.42 -18.82 6.01
N PRO A 215 -7.65 -19.79 6.56
CA PRO A 215 -6.52 -19.49 7.43
C PRO A 215 -5.57 -18.49 6.77
N THR A 216 -5.24 -17.42 7.49
CA THR A 216 -4.39 -16.34 6.98
C THR A 216 -3.55 -15.78 8.11
N GLU A 217 -2.24 -15.78 7.93
CA GLU A 217 -1.29 -15.20 8.87
C GLU A 217 -0.82 -13.84 8.35
N ILE A 218 -0.87 -12.83 9.22
CA ILE A 218 -0.32 -11.50 8.95
C ILE A 218 0.56 -11.04 10.11
N CYS A 219 1.46 -10.09 9.83
CA CYS A 219 2.34 -9.57 10.84
C CYS A 219 1.57 -8.72 11.85
N SER A 220 1.42 -9.20 13.08
CA SER A 220 0.67 -8.55 14.16
C SER A 220 1.27 -7.22 14.65
N THR A 221 2.52 -6.93 14.30
CA THR A 221 3.24 -5.72 14.74
C THR A 221 2.94 -4.49 13.88
N SER A 222 2.27 -4.66 12.73
CA SER A 222 1.89 -3.55 11.85
C SER A 222 0.42 -3.17 12.09
N SER A 223 0.19 -2.07 12.82
CA SER A 223 -1.14 -1.52 13.09
C SER A 223 -1.85 -0.92 11.87
N VAL A 224 -1.36 -1.18 10.66
CA VAL A 224 -1.78 -0.50 9.42
C VAL A 224 -3.02 -1.16 8.81
N VAL A 225 -3.17 -2.49 8.95
CA VAL A 225 -4.27 -3.24 8.35
C VAL A 225 -5.14 -3.86 9.44
N GLN A 226 -6.44 -3.58 9.39
CA GLN A 226 -7.41 -4.23 10.27
C GLN A 226 -7.78 -5.59 9.70
N HIS A 227 -7.42 -6.67 10.39
CA HIS A 227 -7.73 -8.02 9.94
C HIS A 227 -8.86 -8.63 10.76
N ARG A 228 -9.89 -9.13 10.06
CA ARG A 228 -10.95 -9.93 10.65
C ARG A 228 -11.02 -11.29 9.96
N HIS A 229 -10.75 -12.35 10.72
CA HIS A 229 -10.84 -13.73 10.24
C HIS A 229 -12.19 -14.35 10.65
N PHE A 230 -12.83 -15.03 9.72
CA PHE A 230 -14.06 -15.80 9.91
C PHE A 230 -13.74 -17.27 9.67
N ASN A 231 -13.75 -18.05 10.75
CA ASN A 231 -13.46 -19.47 10.65
C ASN A 231 -14.69 -20.23 10.10
N VAL A 232 -14.47 -21.04 9.07
CA VAL A 232 -15.50 -21.89 8.46
C VAL A 232 -14.96 -23.32 8.45
N ASP A 233 -15.18 -24.00 9.57
CA ASP A 233 -14.57 -25.29 9.94
C ASP A 233 -14.99 -26.47 9.05
N SER A 234 -16.05 -26.34 8.26
CA SER A 234 -16.58 -27.41 7.41
C SER A 234 -16.58 -27.03 5.93
N HIS A 235 -16.50 -28.03 5.05
CA HIS A 235 -16.76 -27.87 3.61
C HIS A 235 -18.25 -27.72 3.28
N THR A 236 -19.11 -27.59 4.30
CA THR A 236 -20.56 -27.55 4.11
C THR A 236 -21.04 -26.12 3.85
N PRO A 237 -21.93 -25.89 2.86
CA PRO A 237 -22.45 -24.56 2.54
C PRO A 237 -23.10 -23.82 3.72
N GLU A 238 -23.65 -24.56 4.67
CA GLU A 238 -24.40 -24.04 5.82
C GLU A 238 -23.49 -23.26 6.79
N ALA A 239 -22.26 -23.74 7.03
CA ALA A 239 -21.32 -23.05 7.91
C ALA A 239 -20.90 -21.69 7.33
N LEU A 240 -20.83 -21.59 5.99
CA LEU A 240 -20.60 -20.30 5.33
C LEU A 240 -21.81 -19.38 5.51
N LEU A 241 -23.03 -19.88 5.28
CA LEU A 241 -24.28 -19.11 5.42
C LEU A 241 -24.40 -18.42 6.78
N GLU A 242 -24.00 -19.10 7.87
CA GLU A 242 -24.06 -18.56 9.24
C GLU A 242 -23.18 -17.31 9.43
N VAL A 243 -22.02 -17.25 8.77
CA VAL A 243 -21.06 -16.14 8.93
C VAL A 243 -21.23 -15.03 7.87
N LEU A 244 -21.92 -15.29 6.76
CA LEU A 244 -22.12 -14.31 5.68
C LEU A 244 -22.69 -12.96 6.16
N PRO A 245 -23.69 -12.88 7.06
CA PRO A 245 -24.20 -11.59 7.53
C PRO A 245 -23.13 -10.75 8.22
N ALA A 246 -22.28 -11.40 9.05
CA ALA A 246 -21.21 -10.74 9.77
C ALA A 246 -20.06 -10.30 8.84
N ILE A 247 -19.75 -11.11 7.82
CA ILE A 247 -18.82 -10.75 6.76
C ILE A 247 -19.33 -9.52 6.00
N ALA A 248 -20.58 -9.56 5.53
CA ALA A 248 -21.18 -8.46 4.78
C ALA A 248 -21.20 -7.14 5.57
N ALA A 249 -21.54 -7.20 6.87
CA ALA A 249 -21.48 -6.05 7.77
C ALA A 249 -20.05 -5.53 7.94
N CYS A 250 -19.07 -6.42 8.11
CA CYS A 250 -17.66 -6.02 8.24
C CYS A 250 -17.14 -5.32 6.97
N VAL A 251 -17.48 -5.83 5.79
CA VAL A 251 -17.12 -5.20 4.51
C VAL A 251 -17.81 -3.85 4.36
N HIS A 252 -19.08 -3.74 4.74
CA HIS A 252 -19.83 -2.49 4.74
C HIS A 252 -19.18 -1.42 5.63
N ASP A 253 -18.97 -1.72 6.90
CA ASP A 253 -18.41 -0.78 7.87
C ASP A 253 -17.02 -0.28 7.44
N ALA A 254 -16.19 -1.19 6.92
CA ALA A 254 -14.86 -0.85 6.41
C ALA A 254 -14.93 0.10 5.20
N ILE A 255 -15.81 -0.15 4.23
CA ILE A 255 -15.98 0.72 3.06
C ILE A 255 -16.55 2.08 3.46
N GLU A 256 -17.55 2.12 4.35
CA GLU A 256 -18.14 3.39 4.84
C GLU A 256 -17.14 4.21 5.66
N SER A 257 -16.16 3.57 6.30
CA SER A 257 -15.02 4.24 6.95
C SER A 257 -13.98 4.81 5.97
N GLY A 258 -14.19 4.64 4.66
CA GLY A 258 -13.25 5.04 3.60
C GLY A 258 -12.10 4.05 3.40
N GLY A 259 -12.25 2.81 3.89
CA GLY A 259 -11.25 1.77 3.76
C GLY A 259 -11.26 1.06 2.41
N LEU A 260 -10.09 0.52 2.04
CA LEU A 260 -9.92 -0.42 0.94
C LEU A 260 -9.93 -1.85 1.51
N VAL A 261 -10.91 -2.65 1.10
CA VAL A 261 -11.16 -3.97 1.65
C VAL A 261 -10.65 -5.05 0.70
N LEU A 262 -9.88 -6.00 1.22
CA LEU A 262 -9.54 -7.24 0.55
C LEU A 262 -10.28 -8.41 1.19
N VAL A 263 -11.09 -9.13 0.42
CA VAL A 263 -11.70 -10.39 0.83
C VAL A 263 -10.86 -11.56 0.33
N HIS A 264 -10.45 -12.44 1.24
CA HIS A 264 -9.62 -13.60 0.89
C HIS A 264 -10.26 -14.94 1.31
N SER A 265 -10.21 -15.91 0.39
CA SER A 265 -10.40 -17.34 0.71
C SER A 265 -9.66 -18.23 -0.28
N LEU A 266 -9.01 -19.29 0.19
CA LEU A 266 -8.41 -20.33 -0.65
C LEU A 266 -9.42 -21.04 -1.58
N MET A 267 -10.72 -20.96 -1.25
CA MET A 267 -11.79 -21.40 -2.14
C MET A 267 -12.41 -20.17 -2.81
N GLU A 268 -12.15 -19.98 -4.10
CA GLU A 268 -12.66 -18.84 -4.88
C GLU A 268 -14.18 -18.64 -4.72
N SER A 269 -14.93 -19.74 -4.70
CA SER A 269 -16.39 -19.70 -4.49
C SER A 269 -16.79 -19.09 -3.15
N ARG A 270 -16.06 -19.34 -2.05
CA ARG A 270 -16.37 -18.76 -0.73
C ARG A 270 -16.14 -17.25 -0.71
N ALA A 271 -15.03 -16.80 -1.31
CA ALA A 271 -14.74 -15.37 -1.44
C ALA A 271 -15.80 -14.68 -2.29
N CYS A 272 -16.20 -15.30 -3.41
CA CYS A 272 -17.26 -14.78 -4.28
C CYS A 272 -18.61 -14.71 -3.54
N THR A 273 -18.96 -15.73 -2.74
CA THR A 273 -20.20 -15.74 -1.95
C THR A 273 -20.20 -14.61 -0.91
N ALA A 274 -19.08 -14.39 -0.22
CA ALA A 274 -18.92 -13.30 0.74
C ALA A 274 -19.08 -11.91 0.11
N VAL A 275 -18.46 -11.70 -1.06
CA VAL A 275 -18.63 -10.46 -1.83
C VAL A 275 -20.08 -10.29 -2.29
N CYS A 276 -20.71 -11.34 -2.80
CA CYS A 276 -22.13 -11.30 -3.19
C CYS A 276 -23.03 -10.98 -1.99
N ALA A 277 -22.76 -11.53 -0.81
CA ALA A 277 -23.51 -11.22 0.41
C ALA A 277 -23.44 -9.73 0.78
N TYR A 278 -22.26 -9.10 0.65
CA TYR A 278 -22.12 -7.65 0.79
C TYR A 278 -22.93 -6.89 -0.27
N LEU A 279 -22.83 -7.27 -1.54
CA LEU A 279 -23.55 -6.62 -2.63
C LEU A 279 -25.08 -6.70 -2.45
N MET A 280 -25.60 -7.85 -2.03
CA MET A 280 -27.02 -8.02 -1.74
C MET A 280 -27.43 -7.21 -0.51
N GLY A 281 -26.70 -7.32 0.60
CA GLY A 281 -27.07 -6.68 1.86
C GLY A 281 -26.91 -5.16 1.88
N SER A 282 -25.85 -4.63 1.28
CA SER A 282 -25.50 -3.20 1.34
C SER A 282 -25.79 -2.42 0.06
N LYS A 283 -25.81 -3.08 -1.11
CA LYS A 283 -26.11 -2.45 -2.39
C LYS A 283 -27.49 -2.82 -2.92
N ASN A 284 -28.27 -3.59 -2.15
CA ASN A 284 -29.63 -4.01 -2.49
C ASN A 284 -29.74 -4.70 -3.86
N LYS A 285 -28.70 -5.45 -4.24
CA LYS A 285 -28.69 -6.27 -5.46
C LYS A 285 -29.45 -7.57 -5.24
N SER A 286 -30.07 -8.08 -6.30
CA SER A 286 -30.51 -9.47 -6.39
C SER A 286 -29.31 -10.44 -6.43
N PRO A 287 -29.50 -11.75 -6.16
CA PRO A 287 -28.46 -12.76 -6.30
C PRO A 287 -27.85 -12.76 -7.70
N GLU A 288 -28.67 -12.59 -8.73
CA GLU A 288 -28.26 -12.57 -10.13
C GLU A 288 -27.42 -11.32 -10.45
N GLU A 289 -27.83 -10.13 -9.98
CA GLU A 289 -27.06 -8.89 -10.17
C GLU A 289 -25.75 -8.88 -9.36
N ALA A 290 -25.75 -9.49 -8.17
CA ALA A 290 -24.55 -9.64 -7.36
C ALA A 290 -23.56 -10.61 -8.02
N PHE A 291 -24.05 -11.75 -8.50
CA PHE A 291 -23.28 -12.72 -9.25
C PHE A 291 -22.73 -12.13 -10.56
N SER A 292 -23.56 -11.41 -11.32
CA SER A 292 -23.13 -10.74 -12.56
C SER A 292 -21.96 -9.78 -12.30
N ALA A 293 -22.01 -9.00 -11.22
CA ALA A 293 -20.92 -8.08 -10.88
C ALA A 293 -19.60 -8.80 -10.53
N VAL A 294 -19.69 -10.01 -9.95
CA VAL A 294 -18.51 -10.84 -9.72
C VAL A 294 -17.98 -11.41 -11.03
N MET A 295 -18.86 -11.89 -11.92
CA MET A 295 -18.48 -12.42 -13.24
C MET A 295 -17.85 -11.38 -14.16
N ASP A 296 -18.30 -10.13 -14.10
CA ASP A 296 -17.71 -9.03 -14.86
C ASP A 296 -16.23 -8.83 -14.48
N ALA A 297 -15.89 -9.09 -13.21
CA ALA A 297 -14.53 -8.99 -12.69
C ALA A 297 -13.73 -10.32 -12.80
N LEU A 298 -14.43 -11.46 -12.73
CA LEU A 298 -13.89 -12.82 -12.79
C LEU A 298 -14.56 -13.62 -13.93
N PRO A 299 -14.23 -13.35 -15.20
CA PRO A 299 -14.94 -13.95 -16.34
C PRO A 299 -14.75 -15.46 -16.46
N LEU A 300 -13.73 -16.03 -15.81
CA LEU A 300 -13.44 -17.47 -15.78
C LEU A 300 -14.03 -18.19 -14.57
N PHE A 301 -14.65 -17.45 -13.62
CA PHE A 301 -15.29 -18.08 -12.47
C PHE A 301 -16.45 -18.96 -12.92
N ASN A 302 -16.45 -20.22 -12.49
CA ASN A 302 -17.48 -21.19 -12.84
C ASN A 302 -18.26 -21.62 -11.60
N PRO A 303 -19.42 -21.02 -11.32
CA PRO A 303 -20.18 -21.32 -10.11
C PRO A 303 -20.77 -22.73 -10.15
N THR A 304 -20.80 -23.39 -8.99
CA THR A 304 -21.57 -24.63 -8.81
C THR A 304 -23.05 -24.33 -8.61
N LYS A 305 -23.94 -25.32 -8.77
CA LYS A 305 -25.37 -25.15 -8.40
C LYS A 305 -25.53 -24.75 -6.93
N SER A 306 -24.75 -25.36 -6.05
CA SER A 306 -24.73 -25.05 -4.62
C SER A 306 -24.34 -23.60 -4.32
N PHE A 307 -23.57 -22.95 -5.19
CA PHE A 307 -23.22 -21.53 -5.04
C PHE A 307 -24.47 -20.64 -5.17
N MET A 308 -25.27 -20.81 -6.22
CA MET A 308 -26.48 -20.01 -6.41
C MET A 308 -27.53 -20.30 -5.33
N GLU A 309 -27.74 -21.56 -4.97
CA GLU A 309 -28.63 -21.97 -3.88
C GLU A 309 -28.24 -21.30 -2.54
N THR A 310 -26.93 -21.14 -2.30
CA THR A 310 -26.41 -20.43 -1.13
C THR A 310 -26.78 -18.94 -1.16
N LEU A 311 -26.65 -18.27 -2.31
CA LEU A 311 -27.03 -16.86 -2.42
C LEU A 311 -28.53 -16.64 -2.22
N GLU A 312 -29.36 -17.50 -2.79
CA GLU A 312 -30.81 -17.48 -2.62
C GLU A 312 -31.22 -17.74 -1.16
N SER A 313 -30.56 -18.69 -0.51
CA SER A 313 -30.76 -19.01 0.91
C SER A 313 -30.41 -17.81 1.80
N PHE A 314 -29.27 -17.17 1.54
CA PHE A 314 -28.85 -15.97 2.26
C PHE A 314 -29.85 -14.82 2.11
N ARG A 315 -30.33 -14.55 0.89
CA ARG A 315 -31.35 -13.53 0.63
C ARG A 315 -32.65 -13.82 1.38
N SER A 316 -33.07 -15.07 1.39
CA SER A 316 -34.30 -15.50 2.06
C SER A 316 -34.22 -15.31 3.58
N GLN A 317 -33.06 -15.55 4.19
CA GLN A 317 -32.81 -15.28 5.61
C GLN A 317 -32.79 -13.79 5.92
N ALA A 318 -32.20 -12.97 5.05
CA ALA A 318 -32.18 -11.52 5.19
C ALA A 318 -33.57 -10.86 5.05
N CYS A 319 -34.48 -11.46 4.27
CA CYS A 319 -35.85 -10.98 4.06
C CYS A 319 -36.91 -11.60 5.01
N GLY A 320 -36.51 -12.44 5.96
CA GLY A 320 -37.44 -13.11 6.89
C GLY A 320 -38.04 -12.19 7.97
N PRO A 321 -39.13 -12.60 8.66
CA PRO A 321 -39.86 -11.78 9.64
C PRO A 321 -39.07 -11.38 10.91
N SER A 322 -37.81 -11.79 11.03
CA SER A 322 -36.84 -11.39 12.06
C SER A 322 -35.97 -10.18 11.66
N ALA A 323 -36.20 -9.55 10.51
CA ALA A 323 -35.43 -8.40 9.98
C ALA A 323 -35.41 -7.12 10.87
N GLY A 324 -36.09 -7.12 12.03
CA GLY A 324 -36.14 -5.99 12.96
C GLY A 324 -34.95 -5.82 13.92
N ARG A 325 -33.85 -6.58 13.79
CA ARG A 325 -32.72 -6.53 14.75
C ARG A 325 -31.36 -6.06 14.22
N LEU A 326 -31.28 -5.58 12.98
CA LEU A 326 -30.02 -5.06 12.40
C LEU A 326 -30.00 -3.56 12.15
N VAL A 327 -30.90 -2.79 12.78
CA VAL A 327 -30.80 -1.32 12.82
C VAL A 327 -30.89 -0.87 14.27
N GLY A 328 -29.75 -0.40 14.81
CA GLY A 328 -29.60 -0.03 16.21
C GLY A 328 -30.60 1.03 16.67
N LYS A 329 -31.31 0.72 17.75
CA LYS A 329 -31.82 1.70 18.71
C LYS A 329 -31.70 1.13 20.11
N ASP A 330 -30.54 1.31 20.71
CA ASP A 330 -30.44 1.53 22.15
C ASP A 330 -29.56 2.75 22.38
N ARG A 331 -30.22 3.91 22.38
CA ARG A 331 -29.72 5.10 23.06
C ARG A 331 -29.75 4.79 24.55
N LEU A 332 -28.62 4.34 25.09
CA LEU A 332 -28.36 4.48 26.51
C LEU A 332 -28.21 5.97 26.82
N LEU A 333 -29.29 6.54 27.37
CA LEU A 333 -29.26 7.81 28.08
C LEU A 333 -28.40 7.65 29.34
N PRO A 334 -27.40 8.49 29.60
CA PRO A 334 -26.85 8.61 30.95
C PRO A 334 -27.76 9.53 31.76
N GLN A 335 -28.40 8.99 32.81
CA GLN A 335 -28.94 9.83 33.88
C GLN A 335 -27.78 10.51 34.62
N GLY A 336 -27.84 11.84 34.69
CA GLY A 336 -26.86 12.66 35.39
C GLY A 336 -27.23 12.93 36.85
N LYS A 337 -26.20 13.40 37.59
CA LYS A 337 -26.14 14.45 38.63
C LYS A 337 -24.78 14.23 39.33
N SER A 338 -23.92 15.18 39.60
CA SER A 338 -23.94 16.64 39.84
C SER A 338 -22.55 17.19 39.43
N SER A 339 -22.16 18.46 39.39
CA SER A 339 -22.61 19.78 39.81
C SER A 339 -21.59 20.74 39.17
N GLY A 340 -22.00 21.90 38.64
CA GLY A 340 -21.01 22.88 38.18
C GLY A 340 -21.63 24.05 37.43
N SER A 341 -21.82 25.14 38.15
CA SER A 341 -22.22 26.48 37.70
C SER A 341 -21.39 27.03 36.54
N GLY A 342 -22.02 27.67 35.55
CA GLY A 342 -21.32 28.45 34.53
C GLY A 342 -22.28 29.21 33.61
N SER A 343 -22.24 30.53 33.70
CA SER A 343 -23.04 31.57 33.05
C SER A 343 -23.25 31.48 31.53
N VAL A 344 -24.46 31.84 31.09
CA VAL A 344 -24.88 32.04 29.69
C VAL A 344 -24.51 33.45 29.22
N SER A 345 -23.95 33.57 28.01
CA SER A 345 -23.99 34.79 27.20
C SER A 345 -24.01 34.44 25.71
N LYS A 346 -24.95 35.07 24.99
CA LYS A 346 -25.34 34.85 23.58
C LYS A 346 -24.23 35.22 22.57
N PRO A 347 -24.25 34.66 21.34
CA PRO A 347 -23.67 35.34 20.19
C PRO A 347 -24.73 36.03 19.33
N VAL A 348 -24.34 37.20 18.84
CA VAL A 348 -25.07 38.14 17.99
C VAL A 348 -24.90 37.73 16.52
N LEU A 349 -26.00 37.80 15.76
CA LEU A 349 -26.07 37.71 14.30
C LEU A 349 -25.40 38.94 13.68
N ALA A 350 -24.52 38.74 12.70
CA ALA A 350 -24.12 39.79 11.77
C ALA A 350 -24.19 39.27 10.34
N ASP A 351 -25.23 39.76 9.66
CA ASP A 351 -25.43 39.83 8.23
C ASP A 351 -24.39 40.77 7.60
N GLN A 352 -23.73 40.36 6.51
CA GLN A 352 -23.30 41.29 5.45
C GLN A 352 -23.27 40.62 4.07
N SER A 353 -24.06 41.27 3.22
CA SER A 353 -24.29 41.20 1.79
C SER A 353 -23.07 41.36 0.86
N LYS A 354 -23.22 40.77 -0.34
CA LYS A 354 -22.87 41.28 -1.70
C LYS A 354 -21.39 41.55 -2.03
N ILE A 355 -20.93 40.98 -3.15
CA ILE A 355 -20.27 41.65 -4.29
C ILE A 355 -20.32 40.72 -5.52
N GLU A 356 -20.35 41.35 -6.70
CA GLU A 356 -20.87 40.89 -7.98
C GLU A 356 -19.88 40.14 -8.91
N ARG A 357 -20.50 39.33 -9.78
CA ARG A 357 -20.23 39.05 -11.22
C ARG A 357 -18.88 39.44 -11.84
N SER A 358 -18.26 38.47 -12.54
CA SER A 358 -18.00 38.55 -14.00
C SER A 358 -17.51 37.20 -14.58
N ARG A 359 -17.70 37.05 -15.89
CA ARG A 359 -17.71 35.83 -16.72
C ARG A 359 -16.37 35.63 -17.47
N PRO A 360 -16.20 34.58 -18.32
CA PRO A 360 -14.93 33.90 -18.57
C PRO A 360 -14.17 34.42 -19.79
N LEU A 361 -12.89 34.02 -19.91
CA LEU A 361 -12.12 34.08 -21.15
C LEU A 361 -11.53 32.71 -21.53
N SER A 362 -11.73 32.43 -22.80
CA SER A 362 -11.33 31.30 -23.61
C SER A 362 -9.87 31.38 -24.10
N GLY A 363 -9.25 30.20 -24.31
CA GLY A 363 -8.48 29.88 -25.52
C GLY A 363 -6.99 30.27 -25.59
N LEU A 364 -6.16 29.28 -25.97
CA LEU A 364 -5.00 29.29 -26.89
C LEU A 364 -4.07 28.12 -26.50
N SER A 365 -4.02 27.01 -27.24
CA SER A 365 -3.27 26.74 -28.48
C SER A 365 -1.78 26.41 -28.25
N SER A 366 -1.47 25.13 -28.49
CA SER A 366 -0.28 24.58 -29.18
C SER A 366 1.00 25.42 -29.24
N TYR A 367 2.11 24.85 -28.76
CA TYR A 367 3.32 24.56 -29.54
C TYR A 367 4.09 23.41 -28.88
#